data_AF-T0MA39-F1
#
_entry.id   AF-T0MA39-F1
#
_cell.length_a   1.000
_cell.length_b   1.000
_cell.length_c   1.000
_cell.angle_alpha   90.00
_cell.angle_beta   90.00
_cell.angle_gamma   90.00
#
_symmetry.space_group_name_H-M   'P 1'
#
loop_
_entity.id
_entity.type
_entity.pdbx_description
1 polymer ?
#
loop_
_entity_poly.entity_id
_entity_poly.type
_entity_poly.pdbx_seq_one_letter_code
_entity_poly.pdbx_strand_id
1 'polypeptide(L)'
;MKTNIYKKILETEINKLLPLLSFGSNLNTLYNLHDLGMNPSIHVMIIPAFISIYGGSLVSNLIYKNFSFTFESIIYFITSLMVFNIIHNVVLIKKSLKFCSIIGKGLGFVSNKNIKEDFPTLLGRLMVSEVFNQTFKKVYFPSSEFEFTPKSFNTFVFNICILIFSKLFQIPDYYLFGTIIFIELRPIIEKMFFREEIIIKKQKN
;
A
#
# COMPACT_ATOMS: atom_id res chain seq x y z
N MET A 1 7.50 12.24 31.84
CA MET A 1 6.50 11.26 32.29
C MET A 1 5.21 11.25 31.44
N LYS A 2 4.71 12.41 30.96
CA LYS A 2 3.52 12.47 30.05
C LYS A 2 3.72 11.85 28.66
N THR A 3 4.93 11.89 28.10
CA THR A 3 5.27 11.33 26.77
C THR A 3 5.08 9.82 26.66
N ASN A 4 5.16 9.09 27.78
CA ASN A 4 5.02 7.63 27.80
C ASN A 4 3.55 7.17 27.73
N ILE A 5 2.61 7.99 28.22
CA ILE A 5 1.19 7.64 28.20
C ILE A 5 0.61 7.84 26.80
N TYR A 6 0.94 8.95 26.14
CA TYR A 6 0.50 9.20 24.76
C TYR A 6 1.06 8.16 23.78
N LYS A 7 2.33 7.77 23.92
CA LYS A 7 2.93 6.72 23.10
C LYS A 7 2.23 5.37 23.28
N LYS A 8 1.92 5.01 24.52
CA LYS A 8 1.23 3.76 24.86
C LYS A 8 -0.23 3.74 24.37
N ILE A 9 -0.95 4.85 24.48
CA ILE A 9 -2.32 4.99 23.94
C ILE A 9 -2.30 4.91 22.41
N LEU A 10 -1.35 5.60 21.76
CA LEU A 10 -1.21 5.59 20.30
C LEU A 10 -0.87 4.18 19.79
N GLU A 11 0.05 3.46 20.44
CA GLU A 11 0.38 2.07 20.12
C GLU A 11 -0.84 1.14 20.30
N THR A 12 -1.63 1.35 21.36
CA THR A 12 -2.83 0.53 21.64
C THR A 12 -3.94 0.76 20.61
N GLU A 13 -4.15 2.01 20.20
CA GLU A 13 -5.17 2.37 19.19
C GLU A 13 -4.73 1.95 17.78
N ILE A 14 -3.45 2.10 17.43
CA ILE A 14 -2.90 1.62 16.14
C ILE A 14 -3.02 0.10 16.03
N ASN A 15 -2.77 -0.64 17.10
CA ASN A 15 -2.90 -2.10 17.10
C ASN A 15 -4.36 -2.55 16.89
N LYS A 16 -5.35 -1.79 17.36
CA LYS A 16 -6.77 -2.05 17.06
C LYS A 16 -7.16 -1.71 15.62
N LEU A 17 -6.47 -0.75 15.01
CA LEU A 17 -6.69 -0.33 13.61
C LEU A 17 -6.01 -1.28 12.61
N LEU A 18 -4.93 -1.96 13.01
CA LEU A 18 -4.14 -2.83 12.14
C LEU A 18 -4.99 -3.88 11.40
N PRO A 19 -5.90 -4.63 12.06
CA PRO A 19 -6.77 -5.60 11.39
C PRO A 19 -7.61 -4.98 10.27
N LEU A 20 -8.23 -3.83 10.56
CA LEU A 20 -9.08 -3.12 9.61
C LEU A 20 -8.26 -2.61 8.42
N LEU A 21 -7.06 -2.08 8.69
CA LEU A 21 -6.16 -1.58 7.65
C LEU A 21 -5.61 -2.71 6.78
N SER A 22 -5.20 -3.84 7.37
CA SER A 22 -4.74 -5.01 6.63
C SER A 22 -5.84 -5.60 5.76
N PHE A 23 -7.03 -5.82 6.34
CA PHE A 23 -8.21 -6.27 5.60
C PHE A 23 -8.59 -5.30 4.47
N GLY A 24 -8.63 -4.00 4.77
CA GLY A 24 -8.97 -2.98 3.79
C GLY A 24 -7.95 -2.86 2.67
N SER A 25 -6.65 -3.00 2.97
CA SER A 25 -5.58 -3.02 1.97
C SER A 25 -5.68 -4.25 1.07
N ASN A 26 -5.97 -5.43 1.64
CA ASN A 26 -6.17 -6.66 0.86
C ASN A 26 -7.36 -6.54 -0.10
N LEU A 27 -8.50 -6.03 0.38
CA LEU A 27 -9.65 -5.75 -0.48
C LEU A 27 -9.33 -4.73 -1.56
N ASN A 28 -8.59 -3.66 -1.25
CA ASN A 28 -8.17 -2.68 -2.25
C ASN A 28 -7.33 -3.34 -3.36
N THR A 29 -6.42 -4.25 -3.00
CA THR A 29 -5.66 -5.03 -3.98
C THR A 29 -6.57 -5.88 -4.86
N LEU A 30 -7.57 -6.56 -4.29
CA LEU A 30 -8.53 -7.36 -5.05
C LEU A 30 -9.36 -6.51 -6.02
N TYR A 31 -9.81 -5.32 -5.60
CA TYR A 31 -10.45 -4.35 -6.50
C TYR A 31 -9.54 -3.93 -7.65
N ASN A 32 -8.25 -3.70 -7.38
CA ASN A 32 -7.30 -3.33 -8.43
C ASN A 32 -7.12 -4.50 -9.43
N LEU A 33 -7.05 -5.75 -8.97
CA LEU A 33 -6.97 -6.91 -9.86
C LEU A 33 -8.24 -7.05 -10.72
N HIS A 34 -9.41 -6.82 -10.13
CA HIS A 34 -10.68 -6.81 -10.85
C HIS A 34 -10.76 -5.70 -11.90
N ASP A 35 -10.29 -4.49 -11.59
CA ASP A 35 -10.20 -3.38 -12.55
C ASP A 35 -9.29 -3.71 -13.74
N LEU A 36 -8.27 -4.55 -13.52
CA LEU A 36 -7.39 -5.06 -14.57
C LEU A 36 -8.05 -6.19 -15.40
N GLY A 37 -9.33 -6.47 -15.16
CA GLY A 37 -10.14 -7.42 -15.93
C GLY A 37 -10.18 -8.84 -15.36
N MET A 38 -9.64 -9.09 -14.16
CA MET A 38 -9.71 -10.43 -13.56
C MET A 38 -11.11 -10.76 -13.04
N ASN A 39 -11.57 -11.98 -13.34
CA ASN A 39 -12.82 -12.51 -12.82
C ASN A 39 -12.78 -12.56 -11.27
N PRO A 40 -13.82 -12.07 -10.56
CA PRO A 40 -13.86 -12.02 -9.08
C PRO A 40 -13.89 -13.39 -8.38
N SER A 41 -14.05 -14.48 -9.13
CA SER A 41 -14.07 -15.83 -8.58
C SER A 41 -12.77 -16.19 -7.81
N ILE A 42 -12.94 -16.83 -6.65
CA ILE A 42 -11.84 -17.12 -5.71
C ILE A 42 -10.71 -17.93 -6.37
N HIS A 43 -11.06 -18.95 -7.17
CA HIS A 43 -10.08 -19.84 -7.80
C HIS A 43 -9.20 -19.12 -8.84
N VAL A 44 -9.70 -18.05 -9.47
CA VAL A 44 -8.92 -17.19 -10.36
C VAL A 44 -8.09 -16.18 -9.56
N MET A 45 -8.66 -15.61 -8.50
CA MET A 45 -8.01 -14.52 -7.76
C MET A 45 -6.99 -14.95 -6.71
N ILE A 46 -7.05 -16.19 -6.20
CA ILE A 46 -6.24 -16.60 -5.06
C ILE A 46 -4.73 -16.44 -5.31
N ILE A 47 -4.23 -16.96 -6.45
CA ILE A 47 -2.79 -16.88 -6.76
C ILE A 47 -2.39 -15.42 -7.04
N PRO A 48 -3.07 -14.67 -7.91
CA PRO A 48 -2.64 -13.31 -8.22
C PRO A 48 -2.76 -12.36 -7.04
N ALA A 49 -3.79 -12.51 -6.20
CA ALA A 49 -3.94 -11.74 -4.98
C ALA A 49 -2.83 -12.06 -3.98
N PHE A 50 -2.51 -13.35 -3.77
CA PHE A 50 -1.45 -13.76 -2.87
C PHE A 50 -0.11 -13.15 -3.28
N ILE A 51 0.24 -13.23 -4.56
CA ILE A 51 1.50 -12.67 -5.05
C ILE A 51 1.48 -11.14 -5.02
N SER A 52 0.35 -10.50 -5.33
CA SER A 52 0.25 -9.02 -5.26
C SER A 52 0.37 -8.48 -3.83
N ILE A 53 -0.07 -9.25 -2.83
CA ILE A 53 -0.05 -8.82 -1.42
C ILE A 53 1.28 -9.20 -0.76
N TYR A 54 1.79 -10.41 -1.01
CA TYR A 54 2.94 -10.97 -0.29
C TYR A 54 4.19 -11.16 -1.15
N GLY A 55 4.09 -11.10 -2.48
CA GLY A 55 5.17 -11.45 -3.40
C GLY A 55 6.45 -10.66 -3.16
N GLY A 56 6.37 -9.33 -3.11
CA GLY A 56 7.53 -8.49 -2.83
C GLY A 56 8.20 -8.80 -1.47
N SER A 57 7.39 -9.04 -0.43
CA SER A 57 7.89 -9.42 0.90
C SER A 57 8.51 -10.83 0.91
N LEU A 58 7.92 -11.79 0.21
CA LEU A 58 8.42 -13.15 0.06
C LEU A 58 9.77 -13.18 -0.65
N VAL A 59 9.89 -12.46 -1.76
CA VAL A 59 11.15 -12.39 -2.51
C VAL A 59 12.22 -11.66 -1.72
N SER A 60 11.85 -10.55 -1.06
CA SER A 60 12.77 -9.90 -0.12
C SER A 60 13.20 -10.85 1.00
N ASN A 61 12.33 -11.74 1.47
CA ASN A 61 12.68 -12.70 2.50
C ASN A 61 13.67 -13.77 2.03
N LEU A 62 13.54 -14.23 0.79
CA LEU A 62 14.48 -15.18 0.22
C LEU A 62 15.92 -14.61 0.21
N ILE A 63 16.04 -13.31 -0.03
CA ILE A 63 17.33 -12.61 -0.10
C ILE A 63 17.84 -12.20 1.28
N TYR A 64 16.96 -11.68 2.15
CA TYR A 64 17.35 -11.01 3.40
C TYR A 64 16.90 -11.73 4.69
N LYS A 65 16.15 -12.83 4.60
CA LYS A 65 15.73 -13.73 5.69
C LYS A 65 14.97 -13.09 6.87
N ASN A 66 14.24 -11.99 6.66
CA ASN A 66 13.60 -11.21 7.72
C ASN A 66 12.05 -11.18 7.72
N PHE A 67 11.38 -11.94 6.86
CA PHE A 67 9.91 -12.01 6.84
C PHE A 67 9.40 -13.23 7.58
N SER A 68 8.52 -13.00 8.56
CA SER A 68 7.68 -14.02 9.17
C SER A 68 6.25 -13.85 8.68
N PHE A 69 5.68 -14.93 8.14
CA PHE A 69 4.23 -14.98 7.92
C PHE A 69 3.54 -15.04 9.28
N THR A 70 2.71 -14.05 9.58
CA THR A 70 1.83 -14.13 10.74
C THR A 70 0.55 -14.84 10.34
N PHE A 71 0.04 -15.72 11.22
CA PHE A 71 -1.22 -16.42 11.00
C PHE A 71 -2.39 -15.44 10.77
N GLU A 72 -2.36 -14.30 11.47
CA GLU A 72 -3.32 -13.21 11.30
C GLU A 72 -3.35 -12.65 9.88
N SER A 73 -2.18 -12.47 9.25
CA SER A 73 -2.11 -11.97 7.88
C SER A 73 -2.82 -12.91 6.90
N ILE A 74 -2.67 -14.23 7.09
CA ILE A 74 -3.32 -15.26 6.28
C ILE A 74 -4.84 -15.24 6.50
N ILE A 75 -5.29 -15.08 7.75
CA ILE A 75 -6.72 -14.93 8.07
C ILE A 75 -7.30 -13.72 7.33
N TYR A 76 -6.64 -12.56 7.39
CA TYR A 76 -7.12 -11.36 6.71
C TYR A 76 -7.13 -11.54 5.19
N PHE A 77 -6.16 -12.26 4.62
CA PHE A 77 -6.14 -12.58 3.20
C PHE A 77 -7.33 -13.45 2.77
N ILE A 78 -7.54 -14.57 3.45
CA ILE A 78 -8.65 -15.50 3.13
C ILE A 78 -10.00 -14.79 3.33
N THR A 79 -10.16 -14.06 4.42
CA THR A 79 -11.40 -13.31 4.70
C THR A 79 -11.66 -12.25 3.62
N SER A 80 -10.61 -11.55 3.17
CA SER A 80 -10.74 -10.55 2.10
C SER A 80 -11.17 -11.19 0.78
N LEU A 81 -10.62 -12.34 0.42
CA LEU A 81 -11.03 -13.09 -0.79
C LEU A 81 -12.51 -13.49 -0.72
N MET A 82 -12.96 -14.02 0.42
CA MET A 82 -14.36 -14.42 0.60
C MET A 82 -15.30 -13.21 0.51
N VAL A 83 -14.98 -12.13 1.23
CA VAL A 83 -15.82 -10.93 1.25
C VAL A 83 -15.84 -10.24 -0.12
N PHE A 84 -14.70 -10.13 -0.80
CA PHE A 84 -14.59 -9.50 -2.11
C PHE A 84 -15.55 -10.11 -3.14
N ASN A 85 -15.68 -11.45 -3.15
CA ASN A 85 -16.59 -12.14 -4.05
C ASN A 85 -18.06 -11.69 -3.88
N ILE A 86 -18.44 -11.21 -2.69
CA ILE A 86 -19.78 -10.68 -2.39
C ILE A 86 -19.88 -9.20 -2.79
N ILE A 87 -18.85 -8.41 -2.50
CA ILE A 87 -18.93 -6.94 -2.54
C ILE A 87 -18.35 -6.28 -3.79
N HIS A 88 -17.69 -7.02 -4.69
CA HIS A 88 -16.91 -6.47 -5.82
C HIS A 88 -17.68 -5.48 -6.73
N ASN A 89 -19.01 -5.53 -6.77
CA ASN A 89 -19.83 -4.61 -7.56
C ASN A 89 -20.11 -3.25 -6.87
N VAL A 90 -19.70 -3.06 -5.61
CA VAL A 90 -20.03 -1.87 -4.83
C VAL A 90 -18.93 -0.80 -4.93
N VAL A 91 -19.09 0.12 -5.88
CA VAL A 91 -18.11 1.18 -6.19
C VAL A 91 -17.79 2.09 -4.98
N LEU A 92 -18.73 2.31 -4.07
CA LEU A 92 -18.51 3.13 -2.87
C LEU A 92 -17.44 2.52 -1.96
N ILE A 93 -17.49 1.20 -1.76
CA ILE A 93 -16.55 0.48 -0.89
C ILE A 93 -15.12 0.59 -1.43
N LYS A 94 -14.94 0.47 -2.74
CA LYS A 94 -13.64 0.69 -3.37
C LYS A 94 -13.02 2.04 -3.03
N LYS A 95 -13.82 3.12 -3.01
CA LYS A 95 -13.31 4.47 -2.70
C LYS A 95 -12.83 4.56 -1.24
N SER A 96 -13.56 3.97 -0.29
CA SER A 96 -13.14 3.97 1.12
C SER A 96 -11.89 3.12 1.36
N LEU A 97 -11.77 1.99 0.67
CA LEU A 97 -10.63 1.07 0.82
C LEU A 97 -9.28 1.65 0.36
N LYS A 98 -9.30 2.62 -0.57
CA LYS A 98 -8.08 3.34 -0.96
C LYS A 98 -7.42 4.04 0.23
N PHE A 99 -8.21 4.60 1.15
CA PHE A 99 -7.67 5.25 2.35
C PHE A 99 -7.00 4.25 3.29
N CYS A 100 -7.56 3.04 3.45
CA CYS A 100 -6.93 1.97 4.23
C CYS A 100 -5.54 1.63 3.68
N SER A 101 -5.41 1.53 2.36
CA SER A 101 -4.13 1.25 1.71
C SER A 101 -3.11 2.39 1.88
N ILE A 102 -3.54 3.65 1.77
CA ILE A 102 -2.67 4.83 1.97
C ILE A 102 -2.15 4.90 3.42
N ILE A 103 -3.04 4.73 4.40
CA ILE A 103 -2.68 4.71 5.82
C ILE A 103 -1.74 3.53 6.10
N GLY A 104 -2.05 2.35 5.58
CA GLY A 104 -1.21 1.16 5.72
C GLY A 104 0.20 1.36 5.16
N LYS A 105 0.34 1.97 3.98
CA LYS A 105 1.65 2.35 3.42
C LYS A 105 2.42 3.30 4.36
N GLY A 106 1.75 4.34 4.86
CA GLY A 106 2.37 5.28 5.80
C GLY A 106 2.93 4.59 7.05
N LEU A 107 2.14 3.71 7.67
CA LEU A 107 2.58 2.91 8.82
C LEU A 107 3.73 1.97 8.44
N GLY A 108 3.72 1.38 7.25
CA GLY A 108 4.81 0.55 6.74
C GLY A 108 6.14 1.30 6.63
N PHE A 109 6.13 2.55 6.15
CA PHE A 109 7.34 3.39 6.10
C PHE A 109 7.86 3.75 7.49
N VAL A 110 6.96 4.08 8.43
CA VAL A 110 7.33 4.31 9.84
C VAL A 110 7.95 3.06 10.46
N SER A 111 7.36 1.88 10.21
CA SER A 111 7.92 0.61 10.67
C SER A 111 9.33 0.40 10.11
N ASN A 112 9.53 0.62 8.81
CA ASN A 112 10.84 0.50 8.16
C ASN A 112 11.90 1.46 8.71
N LYS A 113 11.52 2.67 9.11
CA LYS A 113 12.43 3.63 9.77
C LYS A 113 12.97 3.06 11.09
N ASN A 114 12.08 2.41 11.86
CA ASN A 114 12.36 1.92 13.21
C ASN A 114 13.06 0.55 13.25
N ILE A 115 13.21 -0.12 12.10
CA ILE A 115 13.96 -1.37 12.00
C ILE A 115 15.47 -1.11 12.18
N LYS A 116 16.11 -1.93 13.02
CA LYS A 116 17.54 -1.87 13.36
C LYS A 116 18.48 -2.43 12.27
N GLU A 117 18.01 -2.55 11.04
CA GLU A 117 18.83 -2.99 9.91
C GLU A 117 19.73 -1.86 9.41
N ASP A 118 20.88 -2.25 8.86
CA ASP A 118 21.75 -1.36 8.11
C ASP A 118 21.01 -0.82 6.88
N PHE A 119 21.32 0.42 6.54
CA PHE A 119 20.59 1.15 5.52
C PHE A 119 20.65 0.51 4.11
N PRO A 120 21.81 0.02 3.61
CA PRO A 120 21.89 -0.66 2.32
C PRO A 120 20.97 -1.87 2.23
N THR A 121 20.89 -2.68 3.30
CA THR A 121 20.01 -3.85 3.36
C THR A 121 18.53 -3.45 3.29
N LEU A 122 18.13 -2.42 4.05
CA LEU A 122 16.77 -1.88 4.01
C LEU A 122 16.39 -1.37 2.61
N LEU A 123 17.31 -0.64 1.96
CA LEU A 123 17.11 -0.11 0.61
C LEU A 123 16.97 -1.23 -0.42
N GLY A 124 17.87 -2.21 -0.38
CA GLY A 124 17.85 -3.38 -1.26
C GLY A 124 16.56 -4.16 -1.13
N ARG A 125 16.08 -4.39 0.10
CA ARG A 125 14.77 -5.01 0.36
C ARG A 125 13.63 -4.23 -0.31
N LEU A 126 13.56 -2.92 -0.09
CA LEU A 126 12.45 -2.11 -0.61
C LEU A 126 12.47 -2.08 -2.14
N MET A 127 13.65 -1.97 -2.75
CA MET A 127 13.81 -2.01 -4.21
C MET A 127 13.40 -3.36 -4.80
N VAL A 128 13.88 -4.47 -4.23
CA VAL A 128 13.52 -5.82 -4.69
C VAL A 128 12.01 -6.02 -4.60
N SER A 129 11.40 -5.63 -3.49
CA SER A 129 9.95 -5.74 -3.28
C SER A 129 9.16 -4.97 -4.35
N GLU A 130 9.53 -3.72 -4.62
CA GLU A 130 8.85 -2.88 -5.61
C GLU A 130 9.05 -3.41 -7.04
N VAL A 131 10.30 -3.73 -7.42
CA VAL A 131 10.61 -4.28 -8.75
C VAL A 131 9.85 -5.58 -9.00
N PHE A 132 9.78 -6.46 -8.00
CA PHE A 132 9.07 -7.73 -8.13
C PHE A 132 7.57 -7.52 -8.28
N ASN A 133 6.96 -6.65 -7.47
CA ASN A 133 5.53 -6.33 -7.59
C ASN A 133 5.18 -5.79 -8.98
N GLN A 134 6.03 -4.94 -9.55
CA GLN A 134 5.84 -4.40 -10.90
C GLN A 134 6.05 -5.47 -11.99
N THR A 135 7.08 -6.31 -11.84
CA THR A 135 7.35 -7.43 -12.76
C THR A 135 6.19 -8.42 -12.76
N PHE A 136 5.64 -8.73 -11.59
CA PHE A 136 4.48 -9.60 -11.44
C PHE A 136 3.25 -9.07 -12.21
N LYS A 137 2.93 -7.78 -12.06
CA LYS A 137 1.85 -7.15 -12.82
C LYS A 137 2.04 -7.33 -14.33
N LYS A 138 3.26 -7.19 -14.84
CA LYS A 138 3.56 -7.40 -16.26
C LYS A 138 3.35 -8.85 -16.72
N VAL A 139 3.76 -9.83 -15.91
CA VAL A 139 3.67 -11.26 -16.27
C VAL A 139 2.22 -11.73 -16.33
N TYR A 140 1.39 -11.31 -15.37
CA TYR A 140 -0.01 -11.76 -15.28
C TYR A 140 -1.00 -10.88 -16.04
N PHE A 141 -0.59 -9.67 -16.43
CA PHE A 141 -1.44 -8.72 -17.15
C PHE A 141 -0.71 -8.05 -18.33
N PRO A 142 -0.45 -8.79 -19.42
CA PRO A 142 0.26 -8.26 -20.59
C PRO A 142 -0.50 -7.13 -21.30
N SER A 143 -1.83 -7.02 -21.11
CA SER A 143 -2.68 -5.95 -21.63
C SER A 143 -2.90 -4.79 -20.65
N SER A 144 -2.42 -4.89 -19.41
CA SER A 144 -2.46 -3.75 -18.49
C SER A 144 -1.47 -2.70 -18.97
N GLU A 145 -1.94 -1.47 -19.18
CA GLU A 145 -1.03 -0.36 -19.46
C GLU A 145 -0.01 -0.29 -18.32
N PHE A 146 1.25 -0.35 -18.71
CA PHE A 146 2.40 -0.29 -17.84
C PHE A 146 2.34 1.03 -17.04
N GLU A 147 1.81 1.02 -15.81
CA GLU A 147 1.95 2.15 -14.88
C GLU A 147 3.36 2.17 -14.25
N PHE A 148 4.40 1.76 -14.99
CA PHE A 148 5.74 2.34 -14.80
C PHE A 148 5.76 3.71 -15.48
N THR A 149 4.76 4.53 -15.16
CA THR A 149 4.88 5.95 -15.42
C THR A 149 6.07 6.41 -14.58
N PRO A 150 6.95 7.28 -15.11
CA PRO A 150 7.99 7.92 -14.31
C PRO A 150 7.46 8.44 -12.97
N LYS A 151 6.17 8.79 -12.89
CA LYS A 151 5.45 9.21 -11.70
C LYS A 151 5.43 8.15 -10.57
N SER A 152 5.16 6.88 -10.83
CA SER A 152 5.10 5.84 -9.78
C SER A 152 6.48 5.54 -9.21
N PHE A 153 7.48 5.38 -10.09
CA PHE A 153 8.89 5.23 -9.70
C PHE A 153 9.41 6.46 -8.95
N ASN A 154 9.11 7.68 -9.42
CA ASN A 154 9.49 8.91 -8.74
C ASN A 154 8.86 9.00 -7.34
N THR A 155 7.61 8.57 -7.18
CA THR A 155 6.94 8.54 -5.87
C THR A 155 7.64 7.57 -4.92
N PHE A 156 8.00 6.38 -5.42
CA PHE A 156 8.77 5.40 -4.65
C PHE A 156 10.14 5.96 -4.24
N VAL A 157 10.92 6.52 -5.18
CA VAL A 157 12.23 7.14 -4.89
C VAL A 157 12.09 8.27 -3.89
N PHE A 158 11.07 9.11 -4.03
CA PHE A 158 10.83 10.22 -3.11
C PHE A 158 10.49 9.73 -1.69
N ASN A 159 9.66 8.71 -1.56
CA ASN A 159 9.36 8.07 -0.27
C ASN A 159 10.62 7.45 0.38
N ILE A 160 11.51 6.87 -0.43
CA ILE A 160 12.82 6.38 0.03
C ILE A 160 13.72 7.54 0.50
N CYS A 161 13.79 8.65 -0.23
CA CYS A 161 14.55 9.83 0.19
C CYS A 161 14.02 10.40 1.51
N ILE A 162 12.70 10.47 1.70
CA ILE A 162 12.09 10.93 2.95
C ILE A 162 12.41 9.95 4.08
N LEU A 163 12.36 8.64 3.83
CA LEU A 163 12.74 7.63 4.80
C LEU A 163 14.21 7.83 5.24
N ILE A 164 15.13 8.03 4.30
CA ILE A 164 16.55 8.33 4.57
C ILE A 164 16.68 9.57 5.44
N PHE A 165 16.09 10.68 5.00
CA PHE A 165 16.15 11.96 5.68
C PHE A 165 15.58 11.84 7.10
N SER A 166 14.45 11.13 7.26
CA SER A 166 13.83 10.90 8.55
C SER A 166 14.70 10.08 9.51
N LYS A 167 15.48 9.11 9.00
CA LYS A 167 16.40 8.30 9.80
C LYS A 167 17.66 9.08 10.17
N LEU A 168 18.22 9.86 9.25
CA LEU A 168 19.41 10.70 9.48
C LEU A 168 19.16 11.82 10.48
N PHE A 169 18.05 12.54 10.35
CA PHE A 169 17.71 13.69 11.19
C PHE A 169 16.82 13.33 12.39
N GLN A 170 16.58 12.03 12.63
CA GLN A 170 15.74 11.53 13.72
C GLN A 170 14.35 12.20 13.77
N ILE A 171 13.77 12.48 12.61
CA ILE A 171 12.47 13.16 12.50
C ILE A 171 11.39 12.31 13.17
N PRO A 172 10.50 12.87 14.00
CA PRO A 172 9.44 12.11 14.65
C PRO A 172 8.55 11.31 13.69
N ASP A 173 8.09 10.13 14.12
CA ASP A 173 7.35 9.18 13.29
C ASP A 173 6.06 9.76 12.69
N TYR A 174 5.38 10.64 13.42
CA TYR A 174 4.15 11.28 12.94
C TYR A 174 4.39 12.24 11.76
N TYR A 175 5.57 12.86 11.67
CA TYR A 175 5.94 13.69 10.51
C TYR A 175 6.20 12.83 9.28
N LEU A 176 6.95 11.73 9.44
CA LEU A 176 7.17 10.77 8.36
C LEU A 176 5.82 10.23 7.84
N PHE A 177 4.98 9.77 8.76
CA PHE A 177 3.65 9.26 8.44
C PHE A 177 2.80 10.27 7.66
N GLY A 178 2.67 11.51 8.18
CA GLY A 178 1.90 12.56 7.52
C GLY A 178 2.44 12.88 6.12
N THR A 179 3.76 12.98 5.97
CA THR A 179 4.40 13.30 4.69
C THR A 179 4.11 12.23 3.64
N ILE A 180 4.25 10.94 4.00
CA ILE A 180 3.92 9.82 3.09
C ILE A 180 2.44 9.85 2.69
N ILE A 181 1.53 10.10 3.64
CA ILE A 181 0.09 10.23 3.34
C ILE A 181 -0.17 11.36 2.36
N PHE A 182 0.42 12.54 2.57
CA PHE A 182 0.22 13.69 1.67
C PHE A 182 0.67 13.40 0.23
N ILE A 183 1.82 12.73 0.08
CA ILE A 183 2.36 12.32 -1.23
C ILE A 183 1.42 11.34 -1.93
N GLU A 184 0.92 10.35 -1.21
CA GLU A 184 0.01 9.32 -1.76
C GLU A 184 -1.40 9.88 -2.02
N LEU A 185 -1.85 10.91 -1.28
CA LEU A 185 -3.12 11.60 -1.52
C LEU A 185 -3.07 12.57 -2.71
N ARG A 186 -1.90 13.14 -3.01
CA ARG A 186 -1.71 14.10 -4.12
C ARG A 186 -2.40 13.69 -5.44
N PRO A 187 -2.22 12.48 -6.00
CA PRO A 187 -2.87 12.12 -7.26
C PRO A 187 -4.40 12.04 -7.16
N ILE A 188 -4.96 11.76 -5.98
CA ILE A 188 -6.41 11.76 -5.76
C ILE A 188 -6.93 13.20 -5.76
N ILE A 189 -6.22 14.09 -5.07
CA ILE A 189 -6.54 15.52 -5.01
C ILE A 189 -6.46 16.13 -6.42
N GLU A 190 -5.37 15.90 -7.16
CA GLU A 190 -5.21 16.35 -8.55
C GLU A 190 -6.38 15.87 -9.42
N LYS A 191 -6.77 14.59 -9.33
CA LYS A 191 -7.90 14.06 -10.08
C LYS A 191 -9.25 14.68 -9.70
N MET A 192 -9.45 15.14 -8.46
CA MET A 192 -10.69 15.80 -8.05
C MET A 192 -10.77 17.22 -8.63
N PHE A 193 -9.71 18.02 -8.50
CA PHE A 193 -9.68 19.41 -8.99
C PHE A 193 -9.71 19.50 -10.52
N PHE A 194 -8.97 18.66 -11.24
CA PHE A 194 -8.99 18.70 -12.72
C PHE A 194 -10.29 18.16 -13.34
N ARG A 195 -11.06 17.34 -12.62
CA ARG A 195 -12.37 16.86 -13.11
C ARG A 195 -13.43 17.96 -13.06
N GLU A 196 -13.34 18.86 -12.09
CA GLU A 196 -14.23 20.04 -11.99
C GLU A 196 -14.00 21.01 -13.16
N GLU A 197 -12.75 21.28 -13.55
CA GLU A 197 -12.45 22.16 -14.69
C GLU A 197 -13.01 21.65 -16.03
N ILE A 198 -13.00 20.33 -16.25
CA ILE A 198 -13.52 19.71 -17.48
C ILE A 198 -15.05 19.76 -17.51
N ILE A 199 -15.71 19.59 -16.36
CA ILE A 199 -17.17 19.69 -16.25
C ILE A 199 -17.63 21.14 -16.46
N ILE A 200 -16.91 22.11 -15.90
CA ILE A 200 -17.19 23.55 -16.09
C ILE A 200 -16.98 23.98 -17.55
N LYS A 201 -15.96 23.46 -18.24
CA LYS A 201 -15.75 23.73 -19.67
C LYS A 201 -16.82 23.10 -20.57
N LYS A 202 -17.37 21.93 -20.21
CA LYS A 202 -18.47 21.29 -20.95
C LYS A 202 -19.85 21.93 -20.73
N GLN A 203 -20.04 22.69 -19.65
CA GLN A 203 -21.30 23.43 -19.40
C GLN A 203 -21.29 24.84 -20.03
N LYS A 204 -20.15 25.31 -20.54
CA LYS A 204 -20.01 26.63 -21.20
C LYS A 204 -20.01 26.57 -22.73
N ASN A 205 -20.09 25.37 -23.31
CA ASN A 205 -20.30 25.13 -24.75
C ASN A 205 -21.65 24.44 -24.95
#